data_AF-A0A410P1J3-F1
#
_entry.id   AF-A0A410P1J3-F1
#
_cell.length_a   1.000
_cell.length_b   1.000
_cell.length_c   1.000
_cell.angle_alpha   90.00
_cell.angle_beta   90.00
_cell.angle_gamma   90.00
#
_symmetry.space_group_name_H-M   'P 1'
#
loop_
_entity.id
_entity.type
_entity.pdbx_description
1 polymer ?
#
loop_
_entity_poly.entity_id
_entity_poly.type
_entity_poly.pdbx_seq_one_letter_code
_entity_poly.pdbx_strand_id
1 'polypeptide(L)' 'MAKGIITASTVPDHIIPLSQNGPDTDDNIRCLCTACHTIRTREQFGQRQVSPVGLDGRPLDPTHPWNR' A
#
# COMPACT_ATOMS: atom_id res chain seq x y z
N MET A 1 -10.29 8.43 4.46
CA MET A 1 -10.40 9.89 4.29
C MET A 1 -9.14 10.41 3.61
N ALA A 2 -9.24 11.47 2.81
CA ALA A 2 -8.07 12.10 2.20
C ALA A 2 -7.19 12.75 3.27
N LYS A 3 -5.87 12.67 3.14
CA LYS A 3 -4.91 13.16 4.14
C LYS A 3 -4.76 14.69 4.17
N GLY A 4 -5.47 15.43 3.30
CA GLY A 4 -5.34 16.89 3.17
C GLY A 4 -4.02 17.36 2.54
N ILE A 5 -3.26 16.46 1.92
CA ILE A 5 -1.95 16.75 1.31
C ILE A 5 -2.08 16.64 -0.21
N ILE A 6 -1.50 17.60 -0.94
CA ILE A 6 -1.39 17.57 -2.40
C ILE A 6 -0.06 16.91 -2.77
N THR A 7 -0.11 15.86 -3.59
CA THR A 7 1.07 15.14 -4.08
C THR A 7 0.79 14.63 -5.50
N ALA A 8 1.81 14.61 -6.35
CA ALA A 8 1.68 14.13 -7.71
C ALA A 8 1.22 12.66 -7.75
N SER A 9 0.30 12.36 -8.67
CA SER A 9 -0.07 10.99 -9.01
C SER A 9 1.07 10.33 -9.78
N THR A 10 1.38 9.08 -9.44
CA THR A 10 2.41 8.27 -10.12
C THR A 10 1.88 6.92 -10.56
N VAL A 11 0.66 6.54 -10.14
CA VAL A 11 0.04 5.26 -10.46
C VAL A 11 -1.46 5.46 -10.74
N PRO A 12 -1.97 5.03 -11.91
CA PRO A 12 -3.40 4.81 -12.11
C PRO A 12 -3.80 3.51 -11.40
N ASP A 13 -4.72 3.59 -10.46
CA ASP A 13 -5.16 2.45 -9.64
C ASP A 13 -6.62 2.10 -9.94
N HIS A 14 -6.91 0.84 -10.20
CA HIS A 14 -8.29 0.38 -10.37
C HIS A 14 -9.03 0.39 -9.02
N ILE A 15 -10.17 1.07 -8.94
CA ILE A 15 -11.00 1.17 -7.72
C ILE A 15 -11.45 -0.24 -7.30
N ILE A 16 -11.96 -1.01 -8.25
CA ILE A 16 -12.13 -2.47 -8.18
C ILE A 16 -10.98 -3.11 -8.96
N PRO A 17 -10.10 -3.90 -8.34
CA PRO A 17 -8.97 -4.51 -9.04
C PRO A 17 -9.41 -5.40 -10.21
N LEU A 18 -8.65 -5.40 -11.31
CA LEU A 18 -8.87 -6.30 -12.44
C LEU A 18 -8.89 -7.78 -12.01
N SER A 19 -8.01 -8.16 -11.08
CA SER A 19 -7.95 -9.52 -10.51
C SER A 19 -9.19 -9.92 -9.71
N GLN A 20 -10.06 -8.96 -9.38
CA GLN A 20 -11.34 -9.16 -8.70
C GLN A 20 -12.52 -8.86 -9.65
N ASN A 21 -12.31 -9.00 -10.96
CA ASN A 21 -13.28 -8.73 -12.02
C ASN A 21 -13.72 -7.26 -12.11
N GLY A 22 -12.85 -6.32 -11.73
CA GLY A 22 -13.07 -4.91 -12.01
C GLY A 22 -12.98 -4.61 -13.51
N PRO A 23 -13.78 -3.67 -14.04
CA PRO A 23 -13.70 -3.27 -15.45
C PRO A 23 -12.45 -2.43 -15.72
N ASP A 24 -11.89 -2.57 -16.93
CA ASP A 24 -10.78 -1.72 -17.40
C ASP A 24 -11.34 -0.48 -18.11
N THR A 25 -11.92 0.42 -17.33
CA THR A 25 -12.55 1.67 -17.80
C THR A 25 -12.10 2.85 -16.96
N ASP A 26 -12.08 4.05 -17.54
CA ASP A 26 -11.65 5.28 -16.87
C ASP A 26 -12.47 5.56 -15.59
N ASP A 27 -13.76 5.22 -15.57
CA ASP A 27 -14.62 5.36 -14.38
C ASP A 27 -14.19 4.47 -13.21
N ASN A 28 -13.44 3.40 -13.47
CA ASN A 28 -12.85 2.53 -12.46
C ASN A 28 -11.40 2.91 -12.14
N ILE A 29 -10.88 4.04 -12.63
CA ILE A 29 -9.52 4.51 -12.32
C ILE A 29 -9.56 5.61 -11.26
N ARG A 30 -8.63 5.53 -10.31
CA ARG A 30 -8.25 6.65 -9.43
C ARG A 30 -6.75 6.90 -9.50
N CYS A 31 -6.37 8.18 -9.53
CA CYS A 31 -4.99 8.61 -9.55
C CYS A 31 -4.41 8.65 -8.13
N LEU A 32 -3.36 7.87 -7.85
CA LEU A 32 -2.70 7.82 -6.54
C LEU A 32 -1.19 8.05 -6.66
N CYS A 33 -0.60 8.62 -5.60
CA CYS A 33 0.83 8.53 -5.40
C CYS A 33 1.21 7.10 -4.98
N THR A 34 2.46 6.70 -5.23
CA THR A 34 2.94 5.34 -4.93
C THR A 34 2.68 4.90 -3.48
N ALA A 35 2.90 5.79 -2.50
CA ALA A 35 2.68 5.45 -1.08
C ALA A 35 1.20 5.14 -0.77
N CYS A 36 0.27 5.93 -1.32
CA CYS A 36 -1.15 5.67 -1.17
C CYS A 36 -1.57 4.39 -1.90
N HIS A 37 -1.04 4.18 -3.12
CA HIS A 37 -1.28 2.95 -3.88
C HIS A 37 -0.85 1.71 -3.10
N THR A 38 0.35 1.68 -2.50
CA THR A 38 0.80 0.51 -1.71
C THR A 38 -0.12 0.21 -0.53
N ILE A 39 -0.65 1.23 0.16
CA ILE A 39 -1.60 1.04 1.26
C ILE A 39 -2.90 0.41 0.71
N ARG A 40 -3.43 0.96 -0.39
CA ARG A 40 -4.65 0.47 -1.04
C ARG A 40 -4.53 -0.97 -1.52
N THR A 41 -3.39 -1.34 -2.13
CA THR A 41 -3.11 -2.73 -2.50
C THR A 41 -3.15 -3.64 -1.28
N ARG A 42 -2.54 -3.24 -0.15
CA ARG A 42 -2.58 -4.09 1.06
C ARG A 42 -4.00 -4.30 1.57
N GLU A 43 -4.82 -3.25 1.58
CA GLU A 43 -6.23 -3.30 1.99
C GLU A 43 -7.07 -4.21 1.06
N GLN A 44 -6.96 -4.03 -0.26
CA GLN A 44 -7.76 -4.76 -1.26
C GLN A 44 -7.41 -6.26 -1.33
N PHE A 45 -6.17 -6.62 -1.00
CA PHE A 45 -5.66 -7.99 -1.11
C PHE A 45 -5.42 -8.65 0.25
N GLY A 46 -5.83 -8.01 1.36
CA GLY A 46 -5.68 -8.57 2.70
C GLY A 46 -4.23 -8.82 3.13
N GLN A 47 -3.27 -8.06 2.60
CA GLN A 47 -1.87 -8.25 2.93
C GLN A 47 -1.59 -7.71 4.34
N ARG A 48 -0.98 -8.54 5.20
CA ARG A 48 -0.55 -8.11 6.51
C ARG A 48 0.73 -7.29 6.41
N GLN A 49 0.80 -6.19 7.16
CA GLN A 49 2.06 -5.46 7.34
C GLN A 49 3.06 -6.40 8.03
N VAL A 50 4.19 -6.65 7.36
CA VAL A 50 5.29 -7.43 7.91
C VAL A 50 6.31 -6.43 8.47
N SER A 51 6.68 -6.59 9.73
CA SER A 51 7.77 -5.81 10.33
C SER A 51 9.07 -6.17 9.60
N PRO A 52 9.85 -5.19 9.11
CA PRO A 52 11.06 -5.48 8.39
C PRO A 52 12.10 -6.13 9.32
N VAL A 53 12.81 -7.12 8.79
CA VAL A 53 13.87 -7.88 9.48
C VAL A 53 15.19 -7.69 8.75
N GLY A 54 16.28 -7.62 9.51
CA GLY A 54 17.65 -7.52 9.01
C GLY A 54 18.17 -8.84 8.47
N LEU A 55 19.36 -8.81 7.86
CA LEU A 55 20.07 -10.00 7.37
C LEU A 55 20.44 -10.98 8.51
N ASP A 56 20.54 -10.47 9.73
CA ASP A 56 20.76 -11.22 10.96
C ASP A 56 19.48 -11.84 11.53
N GLY A 57 18.33 -11.62 10.87
CA GLY A 57 17.02 -12.10 11.31
C GLY A 57 16.41 -11.29 12.45
N ARG A 58 17.02 -10.19 12.87
CA ARG A 58 16.46 -9.33 13.94
C ARG A 58 15.50 -8.29 13.36
N PRO A 59 14.46 -7.89 14.09
CA PRO A 59 13.61 -6.77 13.69
C PRO A 59 14.42 -5.49 13.50
N LEU A 60 14.16 -4.75 12.43
CA LEU A 60 14.82 -3.45 12.20
C LEU A 60 14.24 -2.32 13.06
N ASP A 61 13.06 -2.51 13.65
CA ASP A 61 12.46 -1.55 14.57
C ASP A 61 13.27 -1.50 15.88
N PRO A 62 13.95 -0.38 16.21
CA PRO A 62 14.76 -0.28 17.42
C PRO A 62 13.93 -0.37 18.71
N THR A 63 12.62 -0.13 18.64
CA THR A 63 11.71 -0.24 19.78
C THR A 63 11.11 -1.64 19.96
N HIS A 64 11.44 -2.58 19.07
CA HIS A 64 10.93 -3.95 19.16
C HIS A 64 11.39 -4.61 20.48
N PRO A 65 10.51 -5.36 21.20
CA PRO A 65 10.87 -6.01 22.46
C PRO A 65 12.12 -6.92 22.42
N TRP A 66 12.43 -7.48 21.25
CA TRP A 66 13.63 -8.33 21.04
C TRP A 66 14.92 -7.55 20.79
N ASN A 67 14.85 -6.23 20.65
CA ASN A 67 16.01 -5.33 20.54
C ASN A 67 16.35 -4.67 21.89
N ARG A 68 15.73 -5.15 22.98
CA ARG A 68 16.07 -4.81 24.37
C ARG A 68 16.93 -5.89 25.01
#